data_AF-A0A846HUG5-F1
#
_entry.id   AF-A0A846HUG5-F1
#
_cell.length_a   1.000
_cell.length_b   1.000
_cell.length_c   1.000
_cell.angle_alpha   90.00
_cell.angle_beta   90.00
_cell.angle_gamma   90.00
#
_symmetry.space_group_name_H-M   'P 1'
#
loop_
_entity.id
_entity.type
_entity.pdbx_description
1 polymer ?
#
loop_
_entity_poly.entity_id
_entity_poly.type
_entity_poly.pdbx_seq_one_letter_code
_entity_poly.pdbx_strand_id
1 'polypeptide(L)' 'MMSKLTPGEKAIAVSRDLLKRGLSNGVEVKIEGLPGVYKVRDKMNKRWKRRIDIYMGDNLERAREWGKQQVVIRW' A
#
# COMPACT_ATOMS: atom_id res chain seq x y z
N MET A 1 18.28 -4.81 13.95
CA MET A 1 17.53 -3.56 14.21
C MET A 1 16.14 -3.73 13.58
N MET A 2 15.12 -4.02 14.39
CA MET A 2 13.76 -4.31 13.91
C MET A 2 13.05 -3.01 13.54
N SER A 3 12.73 -2.81 12.26
CA SER A 3 11.88 -1.71 11.80
C SER A 3 10.41 -2.05 12.07
N LYS A 4 9.94 -1.79 13.29
CA LYS A 4 8.49 -1.75 13.58
C LYS A 4 7.89 -0.58 12.82
N LEU A 5 6.75 -0.80 12.18
CA LEU A 5 5.88 0.27 11.68
C LEU A 5 5.55 1.18 12.86
N THR A 6 5.80 2.48 12.71
CA THR A 6 5.36 3.49 13.69
C THR A 6 3.83 3.52 13.72
N PRO A 7 3.20 3.57 14.91
CA PRO A 7 1.74 3.72 15.01
C PRO A 7 1.28 4.93 14.20
N GLY A 8 0.38 4.73 13.23
CA GLY A 8 -0.10 5.76 12.32
C GLY A 8 0.65 5.89 10.99
N GLU A 9 1.69 5.08 10.74
CA GLU A 9 2.35 5.04 9.44
C GLU A 9 1.44 4.39 8.39
N LYS A 10 1.12 5.15 7.33
CA LYS A 10 0.38 4.67 6.18
C LYS A 10 1.32 3.94 5.25
N ALA A 11 1.21 2.62 5.20
CA ALA A 11 2.08 1.77 4.40
C ALA A 11 1.29 0.97 3.35
N ILE A 12 1.95 0.66 2.24
CA ILE A 12 1.42 -0.26 1.22
C ILE A 12 2.45 -1.33 0.86
N ALA A 13 1.94 -2.51 0.51
CA ALA A 13 2.69 -3.53 -0.20
C ALA A 13 2.29 -3.49 -1.68
N VAL A 14 3.26 -3.66 -2.58
CA VAL A 14 3.01 -3.55 -4.03
C VAL A 14 3.47 -4.80 -4.77
N SER A 15 2.79 -5.12 -5.88
CA SER A 15 3.17 -6.24 -6.73
C SER A 15 4.51 -5.99 -7.43
N ARG A 16 5.20 -7.06 -7.81
CA ARG A 16 6.57 -6.98 -8.35
C ARG A 16 6.65 -6.29 -9.70
N ASP A 17 5.58 -6.33 -10.49
CA ASP A 17 5.49 -5.57 -11.74
C ASP A 17 5.35 -4.07 -11.48
N LEU A 18 4.69 -3.64 -10.41
CA LEU A 18 4.63 -2.23 -10.02
C LEU A 18 5.97 -1.72 -9.48
N LEU A 19 6.71 -2.55 -8.72
CA LEU A 19 8.09 -2.23 -8.32
C LEU A 19 8.96 -1.91 -9.54
N LYS A 20 8.87 -2.73 -10.59
CA LYS A 20 9.63 -2.53 -11.85
C LYS A 20 9.24 -1.26 -12.60
N ARG A 21 8.06 -0.70 -12.32
CA ARG A 21 7.55 0.55 -12.93
C ARG A 21 7.94 1.80 -12.12
N GLY A 22 8.76 1.65 -11.08
CA GLY A 22 9.24 2.78 -10.27
C GLY A 22 8.53 2.92 -8.91
N LEU A 23 7.61 2.03 -8.57
CA LEU A 23 6.88 2.05 -7.29
C LEU A 23 7.72 1.38 -6.17
N SER A 24 8.99 1.74 -6.02
CA SER A 24 9.96 1.08 -5.13
C SER A 24 9.78 1.42 -3.65
N ASN A 25 10.50 0.72 -2.76
CA ASN A 25 10.49 0.98 -1.32
C ASN A 25 10.78 2.46 -1.02
N GLY A 26 9.96 3.06 -0.16
CA GLY A 26 10.07 4.46 0.23
C GLY A 26 9.32 5.45 -0.66
N VAL A 27 8.82 5.03 -1.83
CA VAL A 27 8.01 5.88 -2.70
C VAL A 27 6.70 6.24 -1.99
N GLU A 28 6.34 7.51 -2.08
CA GLU A 28 5.10 8.06 -1.58
C GLU A 28 4.02 7.98 -2.64
N VAL A 29 2.85 7.51 -2.24
CA VAL A 29 1.74 7.19 -3.12
C VAL A 29 0.47 7.84 -2.58
N LYS A 30 -0.24 8.56 -3.43
CA LYS A 30 -1.62 9.00 -3.16
C LYS A 30 -2.58 8.02 -3.80
N ILE A 31 -3.58 7.60 -3.05
CA ILE A 31 -4.61 6.66 -3.49
C ILE A 31 -5.92 7.44 -3.61
N GLU A 32 -6.54 7.44 -4.79
CA GLU A 32 -7.82 8.11 -4.95
C GLU A 32 -8.89 7.45 -4.06
N GLY A 33 -9.66 8.29 -3.35
CA GLY A 33 -10.66 7.83 -2.38
C GLY A 33 -10.13 7.56 -0.97
N LEU A 34 -8.81 7.63 -0.73
CA LEU A 34 -8.23 7.53 0.61
C LEU A 34 -7.43 8.79 0.98
N PRO A 35 -7.70 9.39 2.16
CA PRO A 35 -6.98 10.57 2.57
C PRO A 35 -5.53 10.25 2.96
N GLY A 36 -4.62 11.16 2.66
CA GLY A 36 -3.22 11.13 3.06
C GLY A 36 -2.27 10.50 2.05
N VAL A 37 -1.04 10.27 2.50
CA VAL A 37 0.07 9.74 1.69
C VAL A 37 0.49 8.41 2.26
N TYR A 38 0.69 7.43 1.37
CA TYR A 38 1.05 6.06 1.71
C TYR A 38 2.46 5.78 1.23
N LYS A 39 3.26 5.09 2.03
CA LYS A 39 4.64 4.75 1.67
C LYS A 39 4.74 3.28 1.26
N VAL A 40 5.41 3.00 0.16
CA VAL A 40 5.75 1.61 -0.19
C VAL A 40 6.73 1.08 0.85
N ARG A 41 6.35 0.01 1.55
CA ARG A 41 7.20 -0.61 2.58
C ARG A 41 7.50 -2.08 2.31
N ASP A 42 6.67 -2.75 1.53
CA ASP A 42 6.82 -4.19 1.29
C ASP A 42 6.47 -4.60 -0.15
N LYS A 43 6.83 -5.83 -0.51
CA LYS A 43 6.56 -6.41 -1.83
C LYS A 43 5.68 -7.64 -1.71
N MET A 44 4.68 -7.73 -2.57
CA MET A 44 3.80 -8.88 -2.59
C MET A 44 4.48 -10.11 -3.22
N ASN A 45 3.90 -11.30 -2.95
CA ASN A 45 4.28 -12.54 -3.63
C ASN A 45 4.17 -12.39 -5.17
N LYS A 46 5.07 -13.04 -5.91
CA LYS A 46 5.17 -12.98 -7.40
C LYS A 46 3.90 -13.35 -8.15
N ARG A 47 2.95 -14.07 -7.53
CA ARG A 47 1.67 -14.40 -8.15
C ARG A 47 0.79 -13.18 -8.42
N TRP A 48 0.98 -12.10 -7.66
CA TRP A 48 0.20 -10.88 -7.80
C TRP A 48 0.78 -9.97 -8.88
N LYS A 49 -0.11 -9.40 -9.71
CA LYS A 49 0.21 -8.44 -10.76
C LYS A 49 -0.74 -7.25 -10.66
N ARG A 50 -0.25 -6.03 -10.94
CA ARG A 50 -0.98 -4.76 -10.87
C ARG A 50 -1.84 -4.63 -9.61
N ARG A 51 -1.27 -4.95 -8.45
CA ARG A 51 -2.00 -4.97 -7.17
C ARG A 51 -1.21 -4.26 -6.08
N ILE A 52 -1.94 -3.54 -5.24
CA ILE A 52 -1.45 -3.03 -3.97
C ILE A 52 -2.26 -3.64 -2.83
N ASP A 53 -1.66 -3.69 -1.65
CA ASP A 53 -2.31 -4.02 -0.39
C ASP A 53 -2.06 -2.88 0.60
N ILE A 54 -3.11 -2.41 1.27
CA ILE A 54 -3.07 -1.18 2.07
C ILE A 54 -3.10 -1.55 3.54
N TYR A 55 -2.08 -1.15 4.28
CA TYR A 55 -2.09 -1.28 5.72
C TYR A 55 -2.98 -0.18 6.32
N MET A 56 -4.15 -0.58 6.81
CA MET A 56 -5.15 0.33 7.41
C MET A 56 -5.03 0.42 8.95
N GLY A 57 -3.97 -0.15 9.54
CA GLY A 57 -3.86 -0.31 11.00
C GLY A 57 -4.79 -1.40 11.55
N ASP A 58 -5.11 -1.33 12.83
CA ASP A 58 -6.00 -2.27 13.53
C ASP A 58 -7.51 -2.02 13.30
N ASN A 59 -7.87 -1.07 12.43
CA ASN A 59 -9.28 -0.76 12.16
C ASN A 59 -9.89 -1.72 11.13
N LEU A 60 -10.40 -2.85 11.62
CA LEU A 60 -11.08 -3.88 10.82
C LEU A 60 -12.33 -3.37 10.10
N GLU A 61 -13.03 -2.39 10.67
CA GLU A 61 -14.24 -1.82 10.09
C GLU A 61 -13.91 -1.07 8.80
N ARG A 62 -12.91 -0.18 8.83
CA ARG A 62 -12.44 0.54 7.64
C ARG A 62 -11.92 -0.40 6.56
N ALA A 63 -11.25 -1.49 6.94
CA ALA A 63 -10.78 -2.50 6.00
C ALA A 63 -11.96 -3.21 5.29
N ARG A 64 -13.05 -3.49 6.03
CA ARG A 64 -14.27 -4.09 5.47
C ARG A 64 -15.02 -3.13 4.56
N GLU A 65 -15.20 -1.88 4.98
CA GLU A 65 -15.85 -0.84 4.18
C GLU A 65 -15.10 -0.58 2.88
N TRP A 66 -13.76 -0.55 2.94
CA TRP A 66 -12.94 -0.36 1.76
C TRP A 66 -13.01 -1.53 0.77
N GLY A 67 -12.94 -2.76 1.28
CA GLY A 67 -13.03 -3.97 0.48
C GLY A 67 -11.99 -4.07 -0.64
N LYS A 68 -12.30 -4.88 -1.65
CA LYS A 68 -11.46 -5.05 -2.85
C LYS A 68 -12.05 -4.22 -3.99
N GLN A 69 -11.30 -3.22 -4.43
CA GLN A 69 -11.69 -2.36 -5.52
C GLN A 69 -10.51 -1.98 -6.40
N GLN A 70 -10.80 -1.51 -7.61
CA GLN A 70 -9.79 -0.90 -8.48
C GLN A 70 -9.67 0.57 -8.10
N VAL A 71 -8.43 1.04 -7.96
CA VAL A 71 -8.14 2.43 -7.64
C VAL A 71 -7.06 2.98 -8.54
N VAL A 72 -7.11 4.29 -8.71
CA VAL A 72 -6.04 5.06 -9.33
C VAL A 72 -5.07 5.48 -8.23
N ILE A 73 -3.78 5.32 -8.50
CA ILE A 73 -2.71 5.77 -7.63
C ILE A 73 -1.80 6.73 -8.37
N ARG A 74 -1.20 7.67 -7.65
CA ARG A 74 -0.24 8.66 -8.16
C ARG A 74 1.03 8.65 -7.29
N TRP A 75 2.20 8.66 -7.91
CA TRP A 75 3.52 8.62 -7.28
C TRP A 75 4.56 9.30 -8.16
#